data_AF-A0A4Q4D4D8-F1
#
_entry.id   AF-A0A4Q4D4D8-F1
#
_cell.length_a   1.000
_cell.length_b   1.000
_cell.length_c   1.000
_cell.angle_alpha   90.00
_cell.angle_beta   90.00
_cell.angle_gamma   90.00
#
_symmetry.space_group_name_H-M   'P 1'
#
loop_
_entity.id
_entity.type
_entity.pdbx_description
1 polymer ?
#
loop_
_entity_poly.entity_id
_entity_poly.type
_entity_poly.pdbx_seq_one_letter_code
_entity_poly.pdbx_strand_id
1 'polypeptide(L)'
;RRKGVDEELIDAALVDVDPSEERQAAHRLVQRKLRSVQGLDPSVQVRRLTGMLARKGYAPQVAFDVVREELEAETAPLESA
;
A
#
# COMPACT_ATOMS: atom_id res chain seq x y z
N ARG A 1 13.84 -0.67 -19.99
CA ARG A 1 13.53 -2.12 -19.92
C ARG A 1 13.11 -2.42 -18.48
N ARG A 2 11.82 -2.71 -18.28
CA ARG A 2 11.15 -2.82 -16.97
C ARG A 2 11.54 -4.15 -16.32
N LYS A 3 12.49 -4.14 -15.38
CA LYS A 3 12.81 -5.30 -14.56
C LYS A 3 11.87 -5.37 -13.37
N GLY A 4 11.22 -6.51 -13.23
CA GLY A 4 10.82 -7.11 -11.95
C GLY A 4 10.07 -6.18 -11.02
N VAL A 5 8.75 -6.05 -11.22
CA VAL A 5 7.93 -5.86 -10.02
C VAL A 5 7.85 -7.23 -9.39
N ASP A 6 8.81 -7.51 -8.51
CA ASP A 6 8.89 -8.75 -7.78
C ASP A 6 7.51 -9.06 -7.16
N GLU A 7 7.03 -10.20 -7.60
CA GLU A 7 6.00 -11.02 -7.00
C GLU A 7 6.42 -11.35 -5.56
N GLU A 8 6.35 -10.38 -4.66
CA GLU A 8 6.24 -10.70 -3.25
C GLU A 8 4.78 -11.02 -2.95
N LEU A 9 4.43 -12.24 -3.34
CA LEU A 9 3.42 -13.07 -2.71
C LEU A 9 3.84 -13.29 -1.25
N ILE A 10 3.55 -12.32 -0.40
CA ILE A 10 3.49 -12.56 1.05
C ILE A 10 2.02 -12.60 1.39
N ASP A 11 1.45 -13.80 1.28
CA ASP A 11 0.10 -14.08 1.76
C ASP A 11 0.18 -14.25 3.28
N ALA A 12 -0.05 -13.15 3.98
CA ALA A 12 -0.21 -13.15 5.42
C ALA A 12 -1.66 -12.79 5.65
N ALA A 13 -2.49 -13.79 5.93
CA ALA A 13 -3.85 -13.59 6.36
C ALA A 13 -3.81 -12.88 7.72
N LEU A 14 -4.42 -11.70 7.80
CA LEU A 14 -4.72 -11.10 9.09
C LEU A 14 -5.83 -11.92 9.74
N VAL A 15 -5.52 -12.59 10.85
CA VAL A 15 -6.52 -13.21 11.73
C VAL A 15 -6.32 -12.56 13.10
N ASP A 16 -7.36 -11.88 13.57
CA ASP A 16 -7.48 -11.21 14.89
C ASP A 16 -6.55 -10.01 15.14
N VAL A 17 -6.76 -8.92 14.40
CA VAL A 17 -6.14 -7.61 14.70
C VAL A 17 -7.24 -6.58 15.00
N ASP A 18 -7.04 -5.74 16.01
CA ASP A 18 -7.96 -4.62 16.31
C ASP A 18 -8.08 -3.69 15.09
N PRO A 19 -9.26 -3.11 14.78
CA PRO A 19 -9.44 -2.27 13.59
C PRO A 19 -8.44 -1.09 13.47
N SER A 20 -8.02 -0.52 14.61
CA SER A 20 -7.02 0.55 14.63
C SER A 20 -5.61 0.03 14.35
N GLU A 21 -5.28 -1.16 14.85
CA GLU A 21 -4.04 -1.87 14.58
C GLU A 21 -3.98 -2.38 13.13
N GLU A 22 -5.13 -2.80 12.58
CA GLU A 22 -5.30 -3.23 11.20
C GLU A 22 -4.90 -2.08 10.25
N ARG A 23 -5.50 -0.89 10.44
CA ARG A 23 -5.20 0.28 9.59
C ARG A 23 -3.72 0.65 9.66
N GLN A 24 -3.13 0.71 10.86
CA GLN A 24 -1.70 1.01 11.02
C GLN A 24 -0.80 -0.05 10.37
N ALA A 25 -1.19 -1.33 10.43
CA ALA A 25 -0.48 -2.40 9.75
C ALA A 25 -0.56 -2.24 8.22
N ALA A 26 -1.72 -1.84 7.68
CA ALA A 26 -1.88 -1.53 6.26
C ALA A 26 -0.93 -0.40 5.83
N HIS A 27 -0.84 0.70 6.59
CA HIS A 27 0.09 1.81 6.31
C HIS A 27 1.54 1.32 6.19
N ARG A 28 2.02 0.54 7.17
CA ARG A 28 3.39 0.00 7.17
C ARG A 28 3.66 -0.88 5.94
N LEU A 29 2.68 -1.67 5.51
CA LEU A 29 2.80 -2.51 4.31
C LEU A 29 2.86 -1.67 3.04
N VAL A 30 2.00 -0.66 2.93
CA VAL A 30 1.96 0.25 1.77
C VAL A 30 3.27 1.02 1.68
N GLN A 31 3.74 1.64 2.75
CA GLN A 31 5.03 2.35 2.79
C GLN A 31 6.20 1.48 2.32
N ARG A 32 6.25 0.22 2.78
CA ARG A 32 7.29 -0.71 2.35
C ARG A 32 7.20 -1.00 0.86
N LYS A 33 5.99 -1.25 0.34
CA LYS A 33 5.78 -1.59 -1.08
C LYS A 33 5.89 -0.37 -2.00
N LEU A 34 5.59 0.83 -1.52
CA LEU A 34 5.64 2.09 -2.26
C LEU A 34 7.03 2.30 -2.87
N ARG A 35 8.09 2.03 -2.08
CA ARG A 35 9.49 2.06 -2.53
C ARG A 35 9.82 1.10 -3.68
N SER A 36 9.02 0.05 -3.90
CA SER A 36 9.22 -0.89 -5.01
C SER A 36 8.40 -0.54 -6.25
N VAL A 37 7.38 0.30 -6.10
CA VAL A 37 6.48 0.73 -7.18
C VAL A 37 6.68 2.21 -7.56
N GLN A 38 7.59 2.90 -6.88
CA GLN A 38 8.03 4.24 -7.25
C GLN A 38 8.48 4.28 -8.73
N GLY A 39 8.08 5.32 -9.44
CA GLY A 39 8.36 5.48 -10.88
C GLY A 39 7.46 4.67 -11.81
N LEU A 40 6.51 3.88 -11.30
CA LEU A 40 5.41 3.36 -12.10
C LEU A 40 4.31 4.41 -12.28
N ASP A 41 3.46 4.21 -13.27
CA ASP A 41 2.26 5.03 -13.47
C ASP A 41 1.38 5.04 -12.20
N PRO A 42 0.81 6.18 -11.78
CA PRO A 42 -0.02 6.27 -10.57
C PRO A 42 -1.15 5.23 -10.51
N SER A 43 -1.80 4.95 -11.64
CA SER A 43 -2.86 3.94 -11.70
C SER A 43 -2.35 2.52 -11.43
N VAL A 44 -1.11 2.24 -11.85
CA VAL A 44 -0.42 0.96 -11.61
C VAL A 44 -0.02 0.84 -10.15
N GLN A 45 0.44 1.92 -9.53
CA GLN A 45 0.77 1.96 -8.09
C GLN A 45 -0.46 1.64 -7.25
N VAL A 46 -1.58 2.35 -7.48
CA VAL A 46 -2.86 2.12 -6.78
C VAL A 46 -3.31 0.67 -6.91
N ARG A 47 -3.36 0.14 -8.14
CA ARG A 47 -3.79 -1.24 -8.40
C ARG A 47 -2.90 -2.28 -7.70
N ARG A 48 -1.58 -2.07 -7.68
CA ARG A 48 -0.64 -3.02 -7.05
C ARG A 48 -0.75 -3.00 -5.52
N LEU A 49 -0.90 -1.82 -4.93
CA LEU A 49 -0.98 -1.64 -3.49
C LEU A 49 -2.32 -2.12 -2.93
N THR A 50 -3.44 -1.70 -3.54
CA THR A 50 -4.78 -2.18 -3.17
C THR A 50 -4.93 -3.69 -3.34
N GLY A 51 -4.43 -4.25 -4.45
CA GLY A 51 -4.43 -5.70 -4.66
C GLY A 51 -3.56 -6.47 -3.67
N MET A 52 -2.45 -5.88 -3.19
CA MET A 52 -1.63 -6.47 -2.12
C MET A 52 -2.39 -6.53 -0.80
N LEU A 53 -3.07 -5.45 -0.42
CA LEU A 53 -3.86 -5.41 0.82
C LEU A 53 -5.08 -6.35 0.74
N ALA A 54 -5.79 -6.39 -0.38
CA ALA A 54 -6.92 -7.30 -0.57
C ALA A 54 -6.52 -8.78 -0.38
N ARG A 55 -5.35 -9.20 -0.90
CA ARG A 55 -4.84 -10.57 -0.69
C ARG A 55 -4.51 -10.87 0.78
N LYS A 56 -4.06 -9.86 1.53
CA LYS A 56 -3.79 -9.98 2.97
C LYS A 56 -5.05 -9.98 3.84
N GLY A 57 -6.24 -9.84 3.24
CA GLY A 57 -7.52 -9.88 3.94
C GLY A 57 -8.03 -8.51 4.41
N TYR A 58 -7.37 -7.41 4.04
CA TYR A 58 -7.85 -6.07 4.39
C TYR A 58 -9.15 -5.74 3.64
N ALA A 59 -10.08 -5.08 4.33
CA ALA A 59 -11.32 -4.62 3.72
C ALA A 59 -11.03 -3.68 2.52
N PRO A 60 -11.81 -3.75 1.43
CA PRO A 60 -11.57 -2.93 0.23
C PRO A 60 -11.52 -1.43 0.52
N GLN A 61 -12.36 -0.93 1.43
CA GLN A 61 -12.38 0.47 1.83
C GLN A 61 -11.09 0.86 2.57
N VAL A 62 -10.66 0.07 3.56
CA VAL A 62 -9.39 0.28 4.28
C VAL A 62 -8.21 0.27 3.32
N ALA A 63 -8.20 -0.70 2.39
CA ALA A 63 -7.14 -0.81 1.39
C ALA A 63 -7.06 0.43 0.48
N PHE A 64 -8.20 0.97 0.06
CA PHE A 64 -8.24 2.15 -0.80
C PHE A 64 -7.84 3.42 -0.05
N ASP A 65 -8.41 3.63 1.15
CA ASP A 65 -8.16 4.84 1.96
C ASP A 65 -6.67 4.95 2.33
N VAL A 66 -6.07 3.87 2.82
CA VAL A 66 -4.65 3.84 3.21
C VAL A 66 -3.74 4.06 2.00
N VAL A 67 -4.04 3.44 0.85
CA VAL A 67 -3.22 3.61 -0.36
C VAL A 67 -3.27 5.04 -0.87
N ARG A 68 -4.45 5.67 -0.85
CA ARG A 68 -4.61 7.06 -1.25
C ARG A 68 -3.82 7.99 -0.34
N GLU A 69 -3.95 7.83 0.97
CA GLU A 69 -3.24 8.65 1.96
C GLU A 69 -1.72 8.58 1.80
N GLU A 70 -1.16 7.39 1.58
CA GLU A 70 0.28 7.24 1.39
C GLU A 70 0.78 7.82 0.04
N LEU A 71 -0.03 7.72 -1.02
CA LEU A 71 0.32 8.33 -2.31
C LEU A 71 0.21 9.87 -2.27
N GLU A 72 -0.76 10.41 -1.54
CA GLU A 72 -0.88 11.84 -1.28
C GLU A 72 0.31 12.31 -0.43
N ALA A 73 0.71 11.56 0.60
CA ALA A 73 1.87 11.89 1.44
C ALA A 73 3.21 11.85 0.69
N GLU A 74 3.36 10.95 -0.29
CA GLU A 74 4.55 10.86 -1.16
C GLU A 74 4.63 12.01 -2.19
N THR A 75 3.47 12.49 -2.66
CA THR A 75 3.39 13.52 -3.71
C THR A 75 3.23 14.93 -3.19
N ALA A 76 2.77 15.11 -1.94
CA ALA A 76 2.85 16.37 -1.24
C ALA A 76 4.35 16.66 -0.99
N PRO A 77 4.93 17.69 -1.63
CA PRO A 77 6.22 18.18 -1.19
C PRO A 77 6.05 18.55 0.29
N LEU A 78 7.09 18.39 1.10
CA LEU A 78 7.17 18.99 2.43
C LEU A 78 7.12 20.52 2.28
N GLU A 79 5.97 21.09 1.92
CA GLU A 79 5.70 22.51 2.03
C GLU A 79 5.30 22.74 3.49
N SER A 80 6.24 23.32 4.23
CA SER A 80 6.18 23.84 5.60
C SER A 80 7.01 23.05 6.60
N ALA A 81 8.32 23.37 6.67
CA ALA A 81 9.03 23.73 7.91
C ALA A 81 10.42 24.29 7.58
#